data_AF-A0A257MPV2-F1
#
_entry.id   AF-A0A257MPV2-F1
#
_cell.length_a   1.000
_cell.length_b   1.000
_cell.length_c   1.000
_cell.angle_alpha   90.00
_cell.angle_beta   90.00
_cell.angle_gamma   90.00
#
_symmetry.space_group_name_H-M   'P 1'
#
loop_
_entity.id
_entity.type
_entity.pdbx_description
1 polymer ?
#
loop_
_entity_poly.entity_id
_entity_poly.type
_entity_poly.pdbx_seq_one_letter_code
_entity_poly.pdbx_strand_id
1 'polypeptide(L)'
;WAIGDPRPERGRVEADDGWQGTPLSVTINSDARPVIPGAEVEKVGDNRYTATFTPNSSGIYYIGSYSLAVNYPLEFRDVGYNTELPKLIMAAGGKAFSEEEAKRSLLAEARAISRRTVQERVPRRDALLIAALLIFLFEILYRKVSEIKRR
;
A
#
# COMPACT_ATOMS: atom_id res chain seq x y z
N TRP A 1 -6.87 -36.18 -18.39
CA TRP A 1 -7.88 -35.25 -18.91
C TRP A 1 -7.14 -34.01 -19.38
N ALA A 2 -7.27 -33.61 -20.65
CA ALA A 2 -6.72 -32.35 -21.12
C ALA A 2 -7.90 -31.40 -21.24
N ILE A 3 -7.99 -30.42 -20.34
CA ILE A 3 -8.89 -29.29 -20.54
C ILE A 3 -8.24 -28.45 -21.64
N GLY A 4 -8.86 -28.44 -22.82
CA GLY A 4 -8.49 -27.54 -23.91
C GLY A 4 -8.88 -26.10 -23.57
N ASP A 5 -8.29 -25.15 -24.28
CA ASP A 5 -8.65 -23.74 -24.15
C ASP A 5 -10.05 -23.48 -24.72
N PRO A 6 -11.03 -23.04 -23.90
CA PRO A 6 -12.42 -22.89 -24.33
C PRO A 6 -12.66 -21.64 -25.21
N ARG A 7 -11.64 -20.80 -25.43
CA ARG A 7 -11.79 -19.59 -26.24
C ARG A 7 -12.07 -19.93 -27.71
N PRO A 8 -12.83 -19.09 -28.45
CA PRO A 8 -13.04 -19.30 -29.87
C PRO A 8 -11.73 -19.21 -30.66
N GLU A 9 -11.60 -19.97 -31.76
CA GLU A 9 -10.42 -19.90 -32.63
C GLU A 9 -10.41 -18.65 -33.51
N ARG A 10 -11.59 -18.17 -33.92
CA ARG A 10 -11.77 -16.95 -34.74
C ARG A 10 -11.75 -15.69 -33.88
N GLY A 11 -11.07 -14.65 -34.35
CA GLY A 11 -10.92 -13.39 -33.62
C GLY A 11 -10.04 -13.53 -32.38
N ARG A 12 -9.30 -14.62 -32.28
CA ARG A 12 -8.43 -14.93 -31.15
C ARG A 12 -7.18 -14.07 -31.22
N VAL A 13 -6.86 -13.42 -30.11
CA VAL A 13 -5.63 -12.67 -29.92
C VAL A 13 -4.83 -13.35 -28.82
N GLU A 14 -3.57 -13.63 -29.10
CA GLU A 14 -2.63 -14.28 -28.19
C GLU A 14 -1.36 -13.44 -28.12
N ALA A 15 -1.01 -13.03 -26.91
CA ALA A 15 0.21 -12.31 -26.62
C ALA A 15 0.69 -12.69 -25.21
N ASP A 16 2.00 -12.66 -25.03
CA ASP A 16 2.59 -12.59 -23.70
C ASP A 16 2.56 -11.13 -23.20
N ASP A 17 2.76 -10.93 -21.90
CA ASP A 17 2.96 -9.59 -21.36
C ASP A 17 4.28 -9.00 -21.89
N GLY A 18 4.27 -7.69 -22.16
CA GLY A 18 5.41 -6.96 -22.69
C GLY A 18 6.13 -6.10 -21.65
N TRP A 19 7.21 -5.44 -22.08
CA TRP A 19 7.92 -4.42 -21.32
C TRP A 19 8.00 -3.13 -22.12
N GLN A 20 7.91 -2.00 -21.44
CA GLN A 20 8.04 -0.69 -22.06
C GLN A 20 9.38 -0.59 -22.81
N GLY A 21 9.35 -0.08 -24.04
CA GLY A 21 10.54 0.12 -24.87
C GLY A 21 11.08 -1.15 -25.55
N THR A 22 10.44 -2.31 -25.36
CA THR A 22 10.83 -3.56 -26.03
C THR A 22 9.81 -3.99 -27.09
N PRO A 23 10.25 -4.58 -28.22
CA PRO A 23 9.32 -5.11 -29.21
C PRO A 23 8.43 -6.21 -28.62
N LEU A 24 7.12 -6.05 -28.77
CA LEU A 24 6.10 -7.01 -28.37
C LEU A 24 5.46 -7.60 -29.63
N SER A 25 5.32 -8.93 -29.65
CA SER A 25 4.70 -9.68 -30.74
C SER A 25 3.35 -10.24 -30.31
N VAL A 26 2.34 -10.05 -31.14
CA VAL A 26 0.96 -10.48 -30.89
C VAL A 26 0.46 -11.32 -32.06
N THR A 27 -0.07 -12.50 -31.78
CA THR A 27 -0.67 -13.40 -32.77
C THR A 27 -2.18 -13.18 -32.83
N ILE A 28 -2.72 -13.02 -34.03
CA ILE A 28 -4.11 -12.67 -34.28
C ILE A 28 -4.68 -13.62 -35.33
N ASN A 29 -5.72 -14.37 -34.96
CA ASN A 29 -6.50 -15.18 -35.88
C ASN A 29 -7.66 -14.36 -36.43
N SER A 30 -7.63 -14.03 -37.72
CA SER A 30 -8.60 -13.16 -38.38
C SER A 30 -8.77 -13.55 -39.85
N ASP A 31 -9.98 -13.41 -40.39
CA ASP A 31 -10.28 -13.69 -41.81
C ASP A 31 -9.69 -12.61 -42.73
N ALA A 32 -9.52 -11.39 -42.22
CA ALA A 32 -8.92 -10.25 -42.92
C ALA A 32 -7.68 -9.74 -42.19
N ARG A 33 -6.78 -9.06 -42.92
CA ARG A 33 -5.57 -8.47 -42.35
C ARG A 33 -5.95 -7.41 -41.30
N PRO A 34 -5.55 -7.56 -40.03
CA PRO A 34 -5.87 -6.58 -38.99
C PRO A 34 -5.07 -5.28 -39.22
N VAL A 35 -5.66 -4.16 -38.83
CA VAL A 35 -5.02 -2.84 -38.86
C VAL A 35 -4.82 -2.39 -37.42
N ILE A 36 -3.56 -2.32 -36.99
CA ILE A 36 -3.18 -1.89 -35.64
C ILE A 36 -2.27 -0.66 -35.79
N PRO A 37 -2.64 0.49 -35.20
CA PRO A 37 -1.84 1.71 -35.29
C PRO A 37 -0.42 1.49 -34.75
N GLY A 38 0.59 1.84 -35.54
CA GLY A 38 1.99 1.74 -35.12
C GLY A 38 2.53 0.32 -34.97
N ALA A 39 1.81 -0.69 -35.48
CA ALA A 39 2.27 -2.08 -35.52
C ALA A 39 2.52 -2.55 -36.95
N GLU A 40 3.58 -3.34 -37.11
CA GLU A 40 3.87 -4.04 -38.36
C GLU A 40 3.14 -5.39 -38.34
N VAL A 41 2.28 -5.61 -39.34
CA VAL A 41 1.42 -6.81 -39.41
C VAL A 41 1.84 -7.70 -40.58
N GLU A 42 2.25 -8.92 -40.26
CA GLU A 42 2.68 -9.95 -41.21
C GLU A 42 1.72 -11.15 -41.19
N LYS A 43 1.54 -11.81 -42.34
CA LYS A 43 0.72 -13.04 -42.43
C LYS A 43 1.63 -14.24 -42.24
N VAL A 44 1.36 -15.05 -41.22
CA VAL A 44 2.19 -16.20 -40.80
C VAL A 44 1.49 -17.55 -40.97
N GLY A 45 0.27 -17.55 -41.53
CA GLY A 45 -0.50 -18.75 -41.83
C GLY A 45 -1.88 -18.43 -42.39
N ASP A 46 -2.68 -19.48 -42.58
CA ASP A 46 -4.08 -19.32 -42.99
C ASP A 46 -4.87 -18.68 -41.85
N ASN A 47 -5.44 -17.51 -42.15
CA ASN A 47 -6.17 -16.65 -41.22
C ASN A 47 -5.38 -16.30 -39.94
N ARG A 48 -4.04 -16.34 -39.98
CA ARG A 48 -3.17 -16.03 -38.84
C ARG A 48 -2.16 -14.94 -39.19
N TYR A 49 -2.11 -13.92 -38.35
CA TYR A 49 -1.26 -12.74 -38.50
C TYR A 49 -0.43 -12.53 -37.24
N THR A 50 0.76 -12.00 -37.40
CA THR A 50 1.61 -11.54 -36.31
C THR A 50 1.76 -10.03 -36.42
N ALA A 51 1.45 -9.32 -35.33
CA ALA A 51 1.61 -7.88 -35.22
C ALA A 51 2.75 -7.58 -34.24
N THR A 52 3.74 -6.81 -34.68
CA THR A 52 4.87 -6.39 -33.84
C THR A 52 4.81 -4.88 -33.63
N PHE A 53 4.90 -4.44 -32.37
CA PHE A 53 5.00 -3.02 -32.03
C PHE A 53 5.85 -2.83 -30.77
N THR A 54 6.35 -1.61 -30.57
CA THR A 54 7.12 -1.27 -29.36
C THR A 54 6.28 -0.34 -28.47
N PRO A 55 5.81 -0.78 -27.30
CA PRO A 55 5.07 0.06 -26.38
C PRO A 55 5.95 1.21 -25.85
N ASN A 56 5.44 2.44 -25.91
CA ASN A 56 6.13 3.63 -25.40
C ASN A 56 5.77 3.96 -23.94
N SER A 57 4.76 3.31 -23.37
CA SER A 57 4.32 3.50 -21.98
C SER A 57 3.99 2.15 -21.33
N SER A 58 4.07 2.09 -20.00
CA SER A 58 3.57 0.96 -19.21
C SER A 58 2.06 1.06 -19.00
N GLY A 59 1.37 -0.06 -18.82
CA GLY A 59 -0.07 -0.10 -18.53
C GLY A 59 -0.80 -1.18 -19.32
N ILE A 60 -2.11 -1.02 -19.47
CA ILE A 60 -2.94 -1.95 -20.24
C ILE A 60 -3.13 -1.40 -21.66
N TYR A 61 -2.73 -2.20 -22.64
CA TYR A 61 -2.96 -1.93 -24.06
C TYR A 61 -4.12 -2.79 -24.57
N TYR A 62 -4.85 -2.27 -25.55
CA TYR A 62 -6.00 -2.95 -26.12
C TYR A 62 -5.80 -3.21 -27.61
N ILE A 63 -6.00 -4.45 -28.00
CA ILE A 63 -6.07 -4.87 -29.40
C ILE A 63 -7.49 -5.41 -29.62
N GLY A 64 -8.37 -4.56 -30.13
CA GLY A 64 -9.81 -4.85 -30.17
C GLY A 64 -10.37 -4.98 -28.75
N SER A 65 -10.94 -6.14 -28.41
CA SER A 65 -11.43 -6.46 -27.06
C SER A 65 -10.38 -7.16 -26.18
N TYR A 66 -9.20 -7.48 -26.71
CA TYR A 66 -8.15 -8.16 -25.96
C TYR A 66 -7.25 -7.14 -25.25
N SER A 67 -7.04 -7.33 -23.95
CA SER A 67 -6.14 -6.52 -23.14
C SER A 67 -4.81 -7.23 -22.91
N LEU A 68 -3.71 -6.53 -23.08
CA LEU A 68 -2.36 -7.00 -22.75
C LEU A 68 -1.71 -6.06 -21.75
N ALA A 69 -0.89 -6.59 -20.84
CA ALA A 69 -0.15 -5.77 -19.89
C ALA A 69 1.25 -5.46 -20.43
N VAL A 70 1.64 -4.19 -20.31
CA VAL A 70 2.99 -3.71 -20.56
C VAL A 70 3.58 -3.26 -19.25
N ASN A 71 4.63 -3.95 -18.83
CA ASN A 71 5.36 -3.67 -17.61
C ASN A 71 6.32 -2.49 -17.77
N TYR A 72 7.01 -2.17 -16.68
CA TYR A 72 8.11 -1.22 -16.63
C TYR A 72 9.22 -1.54 -17.67
N PRO A 73 10.14 -0.59 -17.96
CA PRO A 73 11.27 -0.83 -18.86
C PRO A 73 12.12 -2.03 -18.43
N LEU A 74 12.52 -2.88 -19.37
CA LEU A 74 13.18 -4.14 -19.08
C LEU A 74 14.47 -3.96 -18.26
N GLU A 75 15.14 -2.83 -18.41
CA GLU A 75 16.34 -2.43 -17.67
C GLU A 75 16.14 -2.43 -16.16
N PHE A 76 14.91 -2.20 -15.68
CA PHE A 76 14.60 -2.21 -14.24
C PHE A 76 14.30 -3.60 -13.69
N ARG A 77 14.13 -4.62 -14.53
CA ARG A 77 13.78 -5.98 -14.08
C ARG A 77 14.86 -6.55 -13.15
N ASP A 78 16.10 -6.26 -13.48
CA ASP A 78 17.26 -6.76 -12.76
C ASP A 78 17.81 -5.71 -11.77
N VAL A 79 17.18 -4.53 -11.70
CA VAL A 79 17.45 -3.52 -10.68
C VAL A 79 16.69 -3.91 -9.42
N GLY A 80 17.37 -4.64 -8.55
CA GLY A 80 16.87 -4.96 -7.22
C GLY A 80 16.79 -3.72 -6.31
N TYR A 81 16.33 -3.92 -5.08
CA TYR A 81 16.37 -2.87 -4.06
C TYR A 81 17.81 -2.39 -3.82
N ASN A 82 17.99 -1.07 -3.69
CA ASN A 82 19.28 -0.52 -3.31
C ASN A 82 19.70 -1.05 -1.94
N THR A 83 20.80 -1.82 -1.89
CA THR A 83 21.31 -2.46 -0.67
C THR A 83 21.75 -1.46 0.39
N GLU A 84 22.02 -0.20 0.01
CA GLU A 84 22.37 0.89 0.91
C GLU A 84 21.13 1.63 1.45
N LEU A 85 19.95 1.45 0.84
CA LEU A 85 18.72 2.12 1.27
C LEU A 85 18.36 1.82 2.74
N PRO A 86 18.42 0.57 3.25
CA PRO A 86 18.20 0.30 4.66
C PRO A 86 19.17 1.05 5.57
N LYS A 87 20.45 1.14 5.18
CA LYS A 87 21.48 1.86 5.94
C LYS A 87 21.19 3.36 5.98
N LEU A 88 20.77 3.95 4.86
CA LEU A 88 20.38 5.36 4.79
C LEU A 88 19.15 5.66 5.65
N ILE A 89 18.14 4.78 5.63
CA ILE A 89 16.94 4.90 6.49
C ILE A 89 17.34 4.89 7.97
N MET A 90 18.21 3.96 8.37
CA MET A 90 18.71 3.88 9.75
C MET A 90 19.54 5.11 10.13
N ALA A 91 20.38 5.63 9.23
CA ALA A 91 21.18 6.84 9.46
C ALA A 91 20.32 8.10 9.65
N ALA A 92 19.16 8.17 8.97
CA ALA A 92 18.18 9.24 9.15
C ALA A 92 17.30 9.09 10.42
N GLY A 93 17.57 8.09 11.27
CA GLY A 93 16.81 7.80 12.48
C GLY A 93 15.52 7.00 12.24
N GLY A 94 15.33 6.48 11.03
CA GLY A 94 14.26 5.54 10.70
C GLY A 94 14.60 4.10 11.10
N LYS A 95 13.65 3.19 10.86
CA LYS A 95 13.84 1.73 11.04
C LYS A 95 13.42 1.01 9.76
N ALA A 96 14.21 0.03 9.35
CA ALA A 96 13.86 -0.93 8.31
C ALA A 96 13.53 -2.27 8.98
N PHE A 97 12.50 -2.96 8.50
CA PHE A 97 12.06 -4.24 9.03
C PHE A 97 12.14 -5.29 7.93
N SER A 98 12.61 -6.49 8.28
CA SER A 98 12.35 -7.67 7.47
C SER A 98 10.86 -8.04 7.52
N GLU A 99 10.39 -8.88 6.59
CA GLU A 99 8.99 -9.29 6.53
C GLU A 99 8.51 -9.94 7.85
N GLU A 100 9.37 -10.76 8.46
CA GLU A 100 9.07 -11.45 9.73
C GLU A 100 9.07 -10.51 10.93
N GLU A 101 9.96 -9.52 10.96
CA GLU A 101 9.96 -8.48 12.00
C GLU A 101 8.77 -7.54 11.83
N ALA A 102 8.39 -7.22 10.59
CA ALA A 102 7.24 -6.39 10.29
C ALA A 102 5.95 -7.01 10.82
N LYS A 103 5.75 -8.32 10.64
CA LYS A 103 4.58 -9.06 11.16
C LYS A 103 4.46 -8.97 12.69
N ARG A 104 5.58 -8.92 13.42
CA ARG A 104 5.59 -8.97 14.89
C ARG A 104 5.61 -7.59 15.54
N SER A 105 6.40 -6.67 14.99
CA SER A 105 6.86 -5.47 15.71
C SER A 105 6.36 -4.16 15.11
N LEU A 106 5.86 -4.16 13.87
CA LEU A 106 5.51 -2.93 13.16
C LEU A 106 4.36 -2.17 13.84
N LEU A 107 3.35 -2.90 14.32
CA LEU A 107 2.22 -2.31 15.05
C LEU A 107 2.64 -1.73 16.42
N ALA A 108 3.59 -2.38 17.09
CA ALA A 108 4.10 -1.95 18.39
C ALA A 108 4.97 -0.69 18.25
N GLU A 109 5.84 -0.65 17.25
CA GLU A 109 6.68 0.51 16.95
C GLU A 109 5.83 1.71 16.50
N ALA A 110 4.85 1.50 15.62
CA ALA A 110 3.93 2.57 15.20
C ALA A 110 3.17 3.16 16.38
N ARG A 111 2.72 2.33 17.34
CA ARG A 111 2.10 2.80 18.59
C ARG A 111 3.07 3.57 19.49
N ALA A 112 4.33 3.15 19.56
CA ALA A 112 5.34 3.83 20.36
C ALA A 112 5.64 5.24 19.82
N ILE A 113 5.80 5.37 18.50
CA ILE A 113 6.01 6.67 17.83
C ILE A 113 4.76 7.56 17.97
N SER A 114 3.56 6.98 17.89
CA SER A 114 2.30 7.70 18.03
C SER A 114 2.03 8.21 19.45
N ARG A 115 2.56 7.55 20.49
CA ARG A 115 2.50 8.02 21.87
C ARG A 115 3.47 9.17 22.10
N ARG A 116 3.13 10.34 21.55
CA ARG A 116 3.76 11.60 21.90
C ARG A 116 3.43 11.92 23.35
N THR A 117 4.46 12.01 24.19
CA THR A 117 4.33 12.37 25.60
C THR A 117 3.84 13.82 25.69
N VAL A 118 2.54 14.01 25.92
CA VAL A 118 1.99 15.32 26.26
C VAL A 118 2.28 15.53 27.74
N GLN A 119 3.12 16.51 28.07
CA GLN A 119 3.25 16.96 29.46
C GLN A 119 2.01 17.76 29.81
N GLU A 120 1.00 17.10 30.35
CA GLU A 120 -0.20 17.75 30.84
C GLU A 120 0.04 18.27 32.26
N ARG A 121 -0.15 19.57 32.47
CA ARG A 121 0.00 20.21 33.78
C ARG A 121 -1.22 19.83 34.61
N VAL A 122 -1.10 18.79 35.43
CA VAL A 122 -2.20 18.33 36.30
C VAL A 122 -2.55 19.43 37.32
N PRO A 123 -3.77 20.01 37.29
CA PRO A 123 -4.16 21.04 38.24
C PRO A 123 -4.47 20.42 39.61
N ARG A 124 -3.72 20.82 40.65
CA ARG A 124 -3.96 20.37 42.06
C ARG A 124 -5.08 21.12 42.78
N ARG A 125 -5.86 21.94 42.05
CA ARG A 125 -6.91 22.81 42.61
C ARG A 125 -7.95 22.01 43.38
N ASP A 126 -8.41 20.91 42.80
CA ASP A 126 -9.50 20.13 43.36
C ASP A 126 -9.08 19.39 44.63
N ALA A 127 -7.82 18.94 44.72
CA ALA A 127 -7.27 18.36 45.94
C ALA A 127 -7.19 19.39 47.09
N LEU A 128 -6.80 20.63 46.79
CA LEU A 128 -6.76 21.72 47.78
C LEU A 128 -8.16 22.14 48.23
N LEU A 129 -9.14 22.15 47.32
CA LEU A 129 -10.55 22.43 47.64
C LEU A 129 -11.13 21.38 48.59
N ILE A 130 -10.88 20.09 48.33
CA ILE A 130 -11.32 19.00 49.21
C ILE A 130 -10.68 19.14 50.60
N ALA A 131 -9.38 19.44 50.68
CA ALA A 131 -8.70 19.64 51.96
C ALA A 131 -9.30 20.80 52.77
N ALA A 132 -9.56 21.94 52.13
CA ALA A 132 -10.20 23.09 52.77
C ALA A 132 -11.62 22.77 53.27
N LEU A 133 -12.41 22.03 52.47
CA LEU A 133 -13.75 21.61 52.84
C LEU A 133 -13.74 20.70 54.08
N LEU A 134 -12.80 19.76 54.15
CA LEU A 134 -12.66 18.87 55.31
C LEU A 134 -12.32 19.64 56.59
N ILE A 135 -11.39 20.60 56.51
CA ILE A 135 -11.04 21.46 57.65
C ILE A 135 -12.26 22.23 58.14
N PHE A 136 -13.01 22.84 57.22
CA PHE A 136 -14.21 23.60 57.55
C PHE A 136 -15.28 22.73 58.23
N LEU A 137 -15.54 21.53 57.68
CA LEU A 137 -16.48 20.58 58.29
C LEU A 137 -16.03 20.16 59.69
N PHE A 138 -14.73 19.92 59.88
CA PHE A 138 -14.17 19.55 61.18
C PHE A 138 -14.36 20.66 62.22
N GLU A 139 -14.16 21.92 61.82
CA GLU A 139 -14.39 23.07 62.69
C GLU A 139 -15.85 23.19 63.11
N ILE A 140 -16.79 23.06 62.15
CA ILE A 140 -18.23 23.11 62.43
C ILE A 140 -18.63 21.98 63.39
N LEU A 141 -18.17 20.76 63.13
CA LEU A 141 -18.45 19.59 63.99
C LEU A 141 -17.89 19.80 65.39
N TYR A 142 -16.66 20.29 65.50
CA TYR A 142 -16.03 20.59 66.80
C TYR A 142 -16.83 21.63 67.58
N ARG A 143 -17.18 22.76 66.94
CA ARG A 143 -18.01 23.81 67.56
C ARG A 143 -19.36 23.24 68.02
N LYS A 144 -20.05 22.49 67.17
CA LYS A 144 -21.37 21.92 67.47
C LYS A 144 -21.33 20.92 68.64
N VAL A 145 -20.33 20.05 68.70
CA VAL A 145 -20.16 19.11 69.81
C VAL A 145 -19.80 19.84 71.11
N SER A 146 -18.95 20.88 71.02
CA SER A 146 -18.58 21.69 72.18
C SER A 146 -19.76 22.48 72.76
N GLU A 147 -20.69 22.93 71.93
CA GLU A 147 -21.90 23.65 72.33
C GLU A 147 -22.92 22.70 72.98
N ILE A 148 -23.14 21.51 72.40
CA ILE A 148 -24.03 20.48 72.97
C ILE A 148 -23.52 19.98 74.33
N LYS A 149 -22.20 19.86 74.53
CA LYS A 149 -21.60 19.46 75.81
C LYS A 149 -21.59 20.56 76.88
N ARG A 150 -21.82 21.83 76.52
CA ARG A 150 -21.86 22.97 77.44
C ARG A 150 -23.27 23.32 77.94
N ARG A 151 -24.31 22.75 77.33
CA ARG A 151 -25.69 22.74 77.85
C ARG A 151 -25.91 21.49 78.70
#